data_AF-B4EDE9-F1
#
_entry.id   AF-B4EDE9-F1
#
_cell.length_a   1.000
_cell.length_b   1.000
_cell.length_c   1.000
_cell.angle_alpha   90.00
_cell.angle_beta   90.00
_cell.angle_gamma   90.00
#
_symmetry.space_group_name_H-M   'P 1'
#
loop_
_entity.id
_entity.type
_entity.pdbx_description
1 polymer ?
#
loop_
_entity_poly.entity_id
_entity_poly.type
_entity_poly.pdbx_seq_one_letter_code
_entity_poly.pdbx_strand_id
1 'polypeptide(L)'
;MQMDIKSIIDNPLRFKLGDGSISKNNLILRSSGEIEGGLDEISWKTEDGALLFFDKEGKNCTKFDSIIFESPERWQMYGSGFSLEKKSRSIRILEPLTAGHWNHLVSKINIEIGKNFESEALLVIFNSAGCSFGSRGPGGTRWEFFGLPIALSMDFVRFSESGPAHWYLYDVQYILDSITGLINSGKYKHVFMCGMSSGGYAGIFYSEKLSELHPAVNFVSLAINPQTGHAPEHRKFLRESIKENLPAIISDDCYDARSHDETDIRNIILNRGDRTNLKHKIFYDSLNAAEQYYAEMLTGLKQVNAFPHKLGMNHFDGCMTLFNLDVISNGILEELGGEKLNLDYIY
;
A
#
# COMPACT_ATOMS: atom_id res chain seq x y z
N MET A 1 17.49 -12.43 -0.33
CA MET A 1 18.66 -12.65 -1.20
C MET A 1 19.36 -11.32 -1.33
N GLN A 2 20.59 -11.18 -0.85
CA GLN A 2 21.31 -9.90 -0.82
C GLN A 2 22.03 -9.73 -2.16
N MET A 3 21.77 -8.64 -2.88
CA MET A 3 22.47 -8.34 -4.13
C MET A 3 23.94 -8.03 -3.81
N ASP A 4 24.87 -8.66 -4.52
CA ASP A 4 26.29 -8.34 -4.38
C ASP A 4 26.52 -6.97 -5.01
N ILE A 5 26.84 -5.95 -4.20
CA ILE A 5 27.22 -4.61 -4.69
C ILE A 5 28.34 -4.68 -5.74
N LYS A 6 29.19 -5.71 -5.73
CA LYS A 6 30.20 -5.87 -6.77
C LYS A 6 29.60 -6.04 -8.16
N SER A 7 28.36 -6.53 -8.29
CA SER A 7 27.69 -6.67 -9.59
C SER A 7 27.19 -5.34 -10.16
N ILE A 8 27.22 -4.25 -9.38
CA ILE A 8 26.77 -2.92 -9.83
C ILE A 8 27.92 -1.95 -10.07
N ILE A 9 29.09 -2.20 -9.47
CA ILE A 9 30.31 -1.41 -9.65
C ILE A 9 30.78 -1.50 -11.11
N ASP A 10 31.22 -0.38 -11.67
CA ASP A 10 31.76 -0.24 -13.02
C ASP A 10 30.81 -0.65 -14.16
N ASN A 11 29.52 -0.83 -13.84
CA ASN A 11 28.48 -1.13 -14.81
C ASN A 11 27.62 0.11 -15.11
N PRO A 12 27.14 0.30 -16.34
CA PRO A 12 26.23 1.39 -16.67
C PRO A 12 24.88 1.24 -15.99
N LEU A 13 24.47 2.29 -15.28
CA LEU A 13 23.21 2.38 -14.54
C LEU A 13 22.35 3.52 -15.12
N ARG A 14 21.06 3.47 -14.77
CA ARG A 14 20.08 4.50 -15.01
C ARG A 14 19.54 5.00 -13.67
N PHE A 15 19.47 6.32 -13.55
CA PHE A 15 18.91 7.02 -12.39
C PHE A 15 17.58 7.66 -12.80
N LYS A 16 16.49 7.24 -12.17
CA LYS A 16 15.12 7.73 -12.43
C LYS A 16 14.57 8.45 -11.22
N LEU A 17 13.61 9.33 -11.47
CA LEU A 17 12.79 9.94 -10.44
C LEU A 17 11.56 9.07 -10.16
N GLY A 18 10.85 9.40 -9.09
CA GLY A 18 9.64 8.68 -8.68
C GLY A 18 8.56 8.63 -9.75
N ASP A 19 8.44 9.67 -10.56
CA ASP A 19 7.53 9.72 -11.71
C ASP A 19 7.99 8.88 -12.91
N GLY A 20 9.05 8.07 -12.77
CA GLY A 20 9.64 7.24 -13.80
C GLY A 20 10.46 8.01 -14.84
N SER A 21 10.52 9.34 -14.77
CA SER A 21 11.36 10.14 -15.65
C SER A 21 12.83 9.78 -15.46
N ILE A 22 13.56 9.71 -16.57
CA ILE A 22 14.98 9.43 -16.55
C ILE A 22 15.70 10.73 -16.24
N SER A 23 16.27 10.83 -15.03
CA SER A 23 17.14 11.94 -14.67
C SER A 23 18.54 11.74 -15.26
N LYS A 24 19.05 10.50 -15.26
CA LYS A 24 20.34 10.18 -15.88
C LYS A 24 20.43 8.77 -16.46
N ASN A 25 21.13 8.63 -17.59
CA ASN A 25 21.61 7.37 -18.14
C ASN A 25 23.14 7.31 -18.07
N ASN A 26 23.70 6.10 -18.12
CA ASN A 26 25.15 5.85 -18.06
C ASN A 26 25.80 6.39 -16.79
N LEU A 27 25.10 6.26 -15.66
CA LEU A 27 25.71 6.48 -14.36
C LEU A 27 26.62 5.29 -14.06
N ILE A 28 27.86 5.54 -13.62
CA ILE A 28 28.80 4.49 -13.28
C ILE A 28 29.28 4.70 -11.85
N LEU A 29 29.09 3.68 -11.01
CA LEU A 29 29.64 3.64 -9.67
C LEU A 29 31.04 3.05 -9.73
N ARG A 30 32.08 3.87 -9.63
CA ARG A 30 33.47 3.43 -9.69
C ARG A 30 33.88 2.72 -8.43
N SER A 31 34.76 1.71 -8.54
CA SER A 31 35.35 1.04 -7.39
C SER A 31 36.13 1.98 -6.46
N SER A 32 36.54 3.17 -6.96
CA SER A 32 37.14 4.25 -6.19
C SER A 32 36.18 4.93 -5.21
N GLY A 33 34.87 4.68 -5.33
CA GLY A 33 33.82 5.39 -4.60
C GLY A 33 33.30 6.63 -5.32
N GLU A 34 33.72 6.88 -6.56
CA GLU A 34 33.25 8.02 -7.37
C GLU A 34 32.01 7.66 -8.19
N ILE A 35 31.16 8.65 -8.44
CA ILE A 35 30.01 8.56 -9.34
C ILE A 35 30.35 9.29 -10.63
N GLU A 36 30.41 8.57 -11.74
CA GLU A 36 30.49 9.15 -13.08
C GLU A 36 29.11 9.23 -13.72
N GLY A 37 28.95 10.20 -14.62
CA GLY A 37 27.69 10.42 -15.33
C GLY A 37 27.04 11.77 -15.04
N GLY A 38 27.64 12.63 -14.23
CA GLY A 38 27.19 14.03 -14.06
C GLY A 38 25.83 14.16 -13.38
N LEU A 39 25.66 13.46 -12.26
CA LEU A 39 24.72 13.84 -11.21
C LEU A 39 25.36 14.91 -10.31
N ASP A 40 24.54 15.56 -9.48
CA ASP A 40 25.04 16.45 -8.42
C ASP A 40 25.76 15.65 -7.32
N GLU A 41 25.36 14.41 -7.11
CA GLU A 41 26.09 13.45 -6.29
C GLU A 41 27.36 12.95 -7.00
N ILE A 42 28.50 13.08 -6.33
CA ILE A 42 29.83 12.81 -6.91
C ILE A 42 30.49 11.55 -6.35
N SER A 43 30.03 11.05 -5.20
CA SER A 43 30.63 9.88 -4.55
C SER A 43 29.58 8.99 -3.91
N TRP A 44 29.93 7.73 -3.70
CA TRP A 44 29.06 6.72 -3.12
C TRP A 44 29.82 5.85 -2.12
N LYS A 45 29.09 5.29 -1.15
CA LYS A 45 29.57 4.21 -0.29
C LYS A 45 28.43 3.29 0.10
N THR A 46 28.76 2.18 0.75
CA THR A 46 27.77 1.29 1.35
C THR A 46 27.91 1.31 2.87
N GLU A 47 26.77 1.40 3.55
CA GLU A 47 26.71 1.50 5.01
C GLU A 47 25.42 0.81 5.48
N ASP A 48 25.53 -0.11 6.44
CA ASP A 48 24.40 -0.87 7.00
C ASP A 48 23.49 -1.53 5.95
N GLY A 49 24.08 -2.03 4.85
CA GLY A 49 23.35 -2.68 3.76
C GLY A 49 22.62 -1.72 2.81
N ALA A 50 22.74 -0.41 3.00
CA ALA A 50 22.25 0.61 2.08
C ALA A 50 23.37 1.15 1.17
N LEU A 51 23.00 1.62 -0.02
CA LEU A 51 23.87 2.36 -0.93
C LEU A 51 23.59 3.86 -0.75
N LEU A 52 24.62 4.62 -0.41
CA LEU A 52 24.53 6.05 -0.09
C LEU A 52 25.27 6.87 -1.14
N PHE A 53 24.68 7.96 -1.60
CA PHE A 53 25.29 8.93 -2.51
C PHE A 53 25.52 10.27 -1.78
N PHE A 54 26.65 10.92 -2.10
CA PHE A 54 27.10 12.15 -1.46
C PHE A 54 27.38 13.24 -2.48
N ASP A 55 27.06 14.47 -2.11
CA ASP A 55 27.44 15.65 -2.87
C ASP A 55 28.94 15.99 -2.75
N LYS A 56 29.33 17.07 -3.42
CA LYS A 56 30.70 17.62 -3.38
C LYS A 56 31.17 18.09 -2.00
N GLU A 57 30.25 18.31 -1.06
CA GLU A 57 30.54 18.72 0.32
C GLU A 57 30.64 17.51 1.26
N GLY A 58 30.44 16.29 0.74
CA GLY A 58 30.46 15.06 1.51
C GLY A 58 29.18 14.83 2.31
N LYS A 59 28.10 15.55 2.00
CA LYS A 59 26.80 15.36 2.63
C LYS A 59 26.03 14.25 1.94
N ASN A 60 25.40 13.38 2.72
CA ASN A 60 24.51 12.34 2.17
C ASN A 60 23.28 12.98 1.53
N CYS A 61 23.08 12.72 0.24
CA CYS A 61 22.01 13.28 -0.56
C CYS A 61 20.98 12.24 -1.00
N THR A 62 21.38 10.99 -1.20
CA THR A 62 20.45 9.92 -1.60
C THR A 62 20.81 8.63 -0.88
N LYS A 63 19.81 7.98 -0.27
CA LYS A 63 19.96 6.67 0.38
C LYS A 63 19.07 5.65 -0.33
N PHE A 64 19.67 4.61 -0.89
CA PHE A 64 18.98 3.44 -1.42
C PHE A 64 19.02 2.30 -0.43
N ASP A 65 17.86 1.91 0.10
CA ASP A 65 17.73 0.92 1.16
C ASP A 65 16.71 -0.19 0.85
N SER A 66 16.10 -0.14 -0.32
CA SER A 66 15.20 -1.16 -0.82
C SER A 66 15.63 -1.62 -2.20
N ILE A 67 15.57 -2.93 -2.44
CA ILE A 67 15.90 -3.55 -3.73
C ILE A 67 14.77 -4.47 -4.14
N ILE A 68 14.24 -4.25 -5.34
CA ILE A 68 13.42 -5.24 -6.04
C ILE A 68 14.36 -5.99 -6.98
N PHE A 69 14.46 -7.30 -6.81
CA PHE A 69 15.40 -8.14 -7.54
C PHE A 69 14.66 -9.32 -8.20
N GLU A 70 14.72 -9.41 -9.52
CA GLU A 70 14.21 -10.55 -10.30
C GLU A 70 15.36 -11.44 -10.79
N SER A 71 16.45 -10.84 -11.28
CA SER A 71 17.65 -11.54 -11.73
C SER A 71 18.89 -10.62 -11.70
N PRO A 72 20.11 -11.14 -11.91
CA PRO A 72 21.33 -10.31 -11.93
C PRO A 72 21.31 -9.14 -12.93
N GLU A 73 20.59 -9.30 -14.05
CA GLU A 73 20.42 -8.27 -15.08
C GLU A 73 19.14 -7.44 -14.88
N ARG A 74 18.30 -7.78 -13.90
CA ARG A 74 16.97 -7.22 -13.68
C ARG A 74 16.74 -6.94 -12.19
N TRP A 75 17.11 -5.74 -11.78
CA TRP A 75 16.90 -5.23 -10.45
C TRP A 75 16.67 -3.73 -10.46
N GLN A 76 16.02 -3.22 -9.42
CA GLN A 76 15.83 -1.79 -9.17
C GLN A 76 16.08 -1.52 -7.69
N MET A 77 16.95 -0.57 -7.39
CA MET A 77 17.12 -0.03 -6.05
C MET A 77 16.27 1.22 -5.90
N TYR A 78 15.53 1.31 -4.81
CA TYR A 78 14.71 2.45 -4.46
C TYR A 78 15.34 3.17 -3.28
N GLY A 79 15.31 4.49 -3.35
CA GLY A 79 15.86 5.34 -2.33
C GLY A 79 15.13 6.66 -2.20
N SER A 80 15.36 7.34 -1.09
CA SER A 80 14.90 8.70 -0.86
C SER A 80 16.03 9.69 -1.17
N GLY A 81 15.70 10.73 -1.94
CA GLY A 81 16.57 11.87 -2.17
C GLY A 81 16.29 13.01 -1.19
N PHE A 82 17.33 13.50 -0.51
CA PHE A 82 17.40 14.74 0.25
C PHE A 82 18.11 15.81 -0.59
N SER A 83 17.48 16.27 -1.67
CA SER A 83 18.01 17.44 -2.39
C SER A 83 17.73 18.71 -1.59
N LEU A 84 18.78 19.51 -1.35
CA LEU A 84 18.70 20.80 -0.68
C LEU A 84 17.86 21.85 -1.42
N GLU A 85 17.53 21.63 -2.71
CA GLU A 85 16.92 22.68 -3.54
C GLU A 85 15.39 22.63 -3.64
N LYS A 86 14.73 21.54 -3.25
CA LYS A 86 13.27 21.50 -3.16
C LYS A 86 12.86 20.67 -1.96
N LYS A 87 12.08 21.27 -1.07
CA LYS A 87 11.50 20.65 0.14
C LYS A 87 10.48 19.52 -0.18
N SER A 88 10.77 18.62 -1.12
CA SER A 88 10.02 17.39 -1.33
C SER A 88 10.99 16.21 -1.39
N ARG A 89 10.81 15.27 -0.45
CA ARG A 89 11.40 13.94 -0.55
C ARG A 89 10.91 13.34 -1.86
N SER A 90 11.82 13.10 -2.80
CA SER A 90 11.48 12.51 -4.08
C SER A 90 12.13 11.14 -4.17
N ILE A 91 11.33 10.14 -4.54
CA ILE A 91 11.83 8.78 -4.74
C ILE A 91 12.87 8.81 -5.87
N ARG A 92 13.97 8.11 -5.65
CA ARG A 92 15.03 7.85 -6.60
C ARG A 92 15.04 6.37 -6.90
N ILE A 93 15.21 6.03 -8.17
CA ILE A 93 15.34 4.64 -8.61
C ILE A 93 16.68 4.50 -9.33
N LEU A 94 17.45 3.48 -8.96
CA LEU A 94 18.67 3.08 -9.64
C LEU A 94 18.46 1.70 -10.25
N GLU A 95 18.71 1.54 -11.55
CA GLU A 95 18.53 0.26 -12.26
C GLU A 95 19.67 0.03 -13.27
N PRO A 96 19.98 -1.22 -13.66
CA PRO A 96 20.89 -1.50 -14.76
C PRO A 96 20.40 -0.86 -16.05
N LEU A 97 21.32 -0.30 -16.83
CA LEU A 97 20.96 0.20 -18.16
C LEU A 97 20.57 -0.94 -19.12
N THR A 98 21.10 -2.15 -18.87
CA THR A 98 20.84 -3.39 -19.62
C THR A 98 19.46 -3.98 -19.36
N ALA A 99 18.81 -3.59 -18.26
CA ALA A 99 17.40 -3.85 -18.04
C ALA A 99 16.60 -3.01 -19.06
N GLY A 100 16.31 -3.58 -20.24
CA GLY A 100 15.52 -2.91 -21.28
C GLY A 100 14.28 -2.24 -20.67
N HIS A 101 13.92 -1.03 -21.12
CA HIS A 101 12.94 -0.12 -20.52
C HIS A 101 11.97 -0.75 -19.50
N TRP A 102 12.36 -0.83 -18.23
CA TRP A 102 11.41 -1.10 -17.15
C TRP A 102 10.54 0.16 -16.99
N ASN A 103 9.36 0.11 -17.60
CA ASN A 103 8.27 1.06 -17.37
C ASN A 103 7.52 0.77 -16.05
N HIS A 104 8.15 0.10 -15.09
CA HIS A 104 7.70 0.13 -13.71
C HIS A 104 8.03 1.53 -13.19
N LEU A 105 7.07 2.41 -13.41
CA LEU A 105 6.92 3.65 -12.67
C LEU A 105 6.77 3.27 -11.19
N VAL A 106 7.36 4.08 -10.29
CA VAL A 106 7.10 3.95 -8.85
C VAL A 106 5.62 3.81 -8.65
N SER A 107 5.23 2.75 -7.95
CA SER A 107 3.86 2.39 -7.57
C SER A 107 2.78 3.14 -8.33
N LYS A 108 2.65 2.90 -9.65
CA LYS A 108 1.49 3.45 -10.34
C LYS A 108 0.28 2.74 -9.77
N ILE A 109 -0.58 3.51 -9.13
CA ILE A 109 -1.92 3.05 -8.82
C ILE A 109 -2.58 2.67 -10.14
N ASN A 110 -2.79 1.37 -10.36
CA ASN A 110 -3.59 0.89 -11.48
C ASN A 110 -5.04 0.88 -11.04
N ILE A 111 -5.89 1.47 -11.88
CA ILE A 111 -7.32 1.56 -11.65
C ILE A 111 -8.07 0.70 -12.67
N GLU A 112 -8.99 -0.12 -12.18
CA GLU A 112 -9.97 -0.85 -13.00
C GLU A 112 -11.37 -0.38 -12.59
N ILE A 113 -12.24 -0.08 -13.56
CA ILE A 113 -13.62 0.35 -13.30
C ILE A 113 -14.58 -0.52 -14.11
N GLY A 114 -15.61 -1.08 -13.45
CA GLY A 114 -16.73 -1.75 -14.09
C GLY A 114 -18.06 -1.08 -13.71
N LYS A 115 -18.89 -0.73 -14.70
CA LYS A 115 -20.16 0.00 -14.52
C LYS A 115 -21.35 -0.69 -15.19
N ASN A 116 -21.45 -2.01 -15.04
CA ASN A 116 -22.41 -2.80 -15.82
C ASN A 116 -23.64 -3.24 -15.01
N PHE A 117 -23.79 -2.77 -13.77
CA PHE A 117 -24.84 -3.23 -12.89
C PHE A 117 -25.78 -2.08 -12.51
N GLU A 118 -27.07 -2.35 -12.39
CA GLU A 118 -28.09 -1.35 -11.97
C GLU A 118 -28.09 -1.12 -10.44
N SER A 119 -26.96 -1.34 -9.76
CA SER A 119 -26.85 -1.29 -8.30
C SER A 119 -26.67 0.13 -7.78
N GLU A 120 -27.39 0.50 -6.71
CA GLU A 120 -27.14 1.73 -5.93
C GLU A 120 -25.91 1.59 -4.99
N ALA A 121 -25.18 0.48 -5.06
CA ALA A 121 -23.95 0.25 -4.31
C ALA A 121 -22.73 0.25 -5.22
N LEU A 122 -21.67 0.95 -4.79
CA LEU A 122 -20.34 0.92 -5.38
C LEU A 122 -19.40 0.10 -4.50
N LEU A 123 -18.70 -0.86 -5.10
CA LEU A 123 -17.65 -1.62 -4.44
C LEU A 123 -16.26 -1.07 -4.80
N VAL A 124 -15.54 -0.55 -3.82
CA VAL A 124 -14.16 -0.06 -3.95
C VAL A 124 -13.21 -1.09 -3.36
N ILE A 125 -12.26 -1.57 -4.16
CA ILE A 125 -11.36 -2.66 -3.78
C ILE A 125 -9.92 -2.15 -3.79
N PHE A 126 -9.20 -2.36 -2.69
CA PHE A 126 -7.76 -2.13 -2.59
C PHE A 126 -7.05 -3.47 -2.38
N ASN A 127 -6.05 -3.77 -3.21
CA ASN A 127 -5.28 -4.99 -3.07
C ASN A 127 -4.16 -4.88 -2.02
N SER A 128 -3.64 -6.03 -1.61
CA SER A 128 -2.43 -6.09 -0.79
C SER A 128 -1.21 -5.52 -1.52
N ALA A 129 -0.32 -4.92 -0.74
CA ALA A 129 0.90 -4.24 -1.17
C ALA A 129 1.77 -5.05 -2.14
N GLY A 130 2.27 -4.37 -3.18
CA GLY A 130 3.36 -4.85 -4.02
C GLY A 130 2.93 -5.67 -5.24
N CYS A 131 1.63 -5.75 -5.51
CA CYS A 131 1.06 -6.65 -6.50
C CYS A 131 0.20 -5.87 -7.52
N SER A 132 0.25 -6.22 -8.80
CA SER A 132 -0.68 -5.67 -9.80
C SER A 132 -1.89 -6.59 -10.00
N PHE A 133 -3.04 -6.01 -10.36
CA PHE A 133 -4.19 -6.80 -10.83
C PHE A 133 -3.81 -7.60 -12.08
N GLY A 134 -4.12 -8.90 -12.09
CA GLY A 134 -3.93 -9.76 -13.25
C GLY A 134 -2.55 -10.42 -13.37
N SER A 135 -1.61 -10.16 -12.45
CA SER A 135 -0.36 -10.94 -12.41
C SER A 135 -0.67 -12.43 -12.21
N ARG A 136 -0.17 -13.28 -13.12
CA ARG A 136 -0.33 -14.75 -13.07
C ARG A 136 0.80 -15.45 -12.30
N GLY A 137 1.80 -14.70 -11.84
CA GLY A 137 2.96 -15.24 -11.14
C GLY A 137 2.71 -15.47 -9.65
N PRO A 138 3.65 -16.14 -8.95
CA PRO A 138 3.67 -16.19 -7.49
C PRO A 138 3.73 -14.76 -6.95
N GLY A 139 2.73 -14.37 -6.16
CA GLY A 139 2.53 -12.99 -5.70
C GLY A 139 1.51 -12.18 -6.52
N GLY A 140 0.74 -12.78 -7.43
CA GLY A 140 -0.41 -12.10 -8.04
C GLY A 140 -1.62 -12.06 -7.09
N THR A 141 -2.23 -10.89 -6.93
CA THR A 141 -3.46 -10.68 -6.13
C THR A 141 -4.73 -10.79 -6.96
N ARG A 142 -4.67 -11.48 -8.12
CA ARG A 142 -5.83 -11.71 -9.00
C ARG A 142 -7.00 -12.45 -8.33
N TRP A 143 -6.74 -13.08 -7.18
CA TRP A 143 -7.73 -13.79 -6.38
C TRP A 143 -8.39 -12.86 -5.34
N GLU A 144 -7.76 -11.73 -5.00
CA GLU A 144 -8.31 -10.79 -4.01
C GLU A 144 -9.56 -10.10 -4.57
N PHE A 145 -10.72 -10.57 -4.11
CA PHE A 145 -12.03 -9.97 -4.40
C PHE A 145 -12.37 -9.85 -5.90
N PHE A 146 -11.69 -10.59 -6.78
CA PHE A 146 -11.90 -10.45 -8.23
C PHE A 146 -13.28 -10.94 -8.69
N GLY A 147 -13.79 -12.01 -8.10
CA GLY A 147 -15.15 -12.49 -8.36
C GLY A 147 -16.24 -11.70 -7.62
N LEU A 148 -15.87 -10.90 -6.61
CA LEU A 148 -16.82 -10.33 -5.66
C LEU A 148 -17.83 -9.35 -6.29
N PRO A 149 -17.43 -8.39 -7.16
CA PRO A 149 -18.40 -7.52 -7.81
C PRO A 149 -19.41 -8.28 -8.67
N ILE A 150 -18.98 -9.35 -9.34
CA ILE A 150 -19.85 -10.19 -10.18
C ILE A 150 -20.84 -10.95 -9.28
N ALA A 151 -20.34 -11.57 -8.21
CA ALA A 151 -21.16 -12.32 -7.27
C ALA A 151 -22.24 -11.46 -6.60
N LEU A 152 -21.93 -10.19 -6.33
CA LEU A 152 -22.84 -9.23 -5.70
C LEU A 152 -23.61 -8.35 -6.69
N SER A 153 -23.39 -8.50 -7.99
CA SER A 153 -23.97 -7.64 -9.04
C SER A 153 -23.77 -6.14 -8.74
N MET A 154 -22.53 -5.74 -8.44
CA MET A 154 -22.19 -4.36 -8.07
C MET A 154 -21.26 -3.70 -9.06
N ASP A 155 -21.50 -2.41 -9.30
CA ASP A 155 -20.49 -1.56 -9.93
C ASP A 155 -19.26 -1.49 -9.02
N PHE A 156 -18.09 -1.38 -9.63
CA PHE A 156 -16.85 -1.44 -8.88
C PHE A 156 -15.76 -0.53 -9.43
N VAL A 157 -14.85 -0.17 -8.54
CA VAL A 157 -13.53 0.36 -8.86
C VAL A 157 -12.49 -0.37 -8.04
N ARG A 158 -11.38 -0.76 -8.67
CA ARG A 158 -10.26 -1.41 -8.00
C ARG A 158 -9.00 -0.59 -8.14
N PHE A 159 -8.22 -0.54 -7.07
CA PHE A 159 -6.92 0.10 -7.01
C PHE A 159 -5.86 -0.94 -6.65
N SER A 160 -4.79 -0.98 -7.42
CA SER A 160 -3.62 -1.80 -7.11
C SER A 160 -2.36 -0.97 -7.13
N GLU A 161 -1.52 -1.22 -6.14
CA GLU A 161 -0.24 -0.55 -5.99
C GLU A 161 0.89 -1.54 -6.31
N SER A 162 1.53 -1.37 -7.48
CA SER A 162 2.71 -2.17 -7.82
C SER A 162 3.89 -1.79 -6.93
N GLY A 163 4.76 -2.75 -6.62
CA GLY A 163 5.94 -2.49 -5.79
C GLY A 163 6.84 -1.37 -6.34
N PRO A 164 7.51 -0.58 -5.47
CA PRO A 164 7.46 -0.65 -4.00
C PRO A 164 6.14 -0.12 -3.43
N ALA A 165 5.62 -0.76 -2.39
CA ALA A 165 4.33 -0.40 -1.81
C ALA A 165 4.45 0.76 -0.81
N HIS A 166 3.54 1.72 -0.96
CA HIS A 166 3.43 2.94 -0.18
C HIS A 166 2.08 3.05 0.50
N TRP A 167 1.34 1.94 0.57
CA TRP A 167 0.08 1.84 1.28
C TRP A 167 -0.95 2.80 0.72
N TYR A 168 -0.89 3.04 -0.59
CA TYR A 168 -1.74 3.98 -1.33
C TYR A 168 -1.52 5.44 -0.96
N LEU A 169 -0.50 5.74 -0.15
CA LEU A 169 -0.33 7.09 0.35
C LEU A 169 0.29 8.04 -0.66
N TYR A 170 0.98 7.62 -1.72
CA TYR A 170 1.50 8.62 -2.67
C TYR A 170 0.42 9.31 -3.51
N ASP A 171 -0.59 8.57 -3.94
CA ASP A 171 -1.60 9.03 -4.88
C ASP A 171 -2.95 9.33 -4.21
N VAL A 172 -2.93 9.86 -2.98
CA VAL A 172 -4.15 10.12 -2.18
C VAL A 172 -5.17 10.96 -2.94
N GLN A 173 -4.77 12.09 -3.49
CA GLN A 173 -5.71 12.97 -4.21
C GLN A 173 -6.26 12.29 -5.46
N TYR A 174 -5.41 11.57 -6.20
CA TYR A 174 -5.82 10.85 -7.41
C TYR A 174 -6.86 9.76 -7.11
N ILE A 175 -6.66 9.00 -6.03
CA ILE A 175 -7.63 7.98 -5.59
C ILE A 175 -8.93 8.64 -5.13
N LEU A 176 -8.86 9.71 -4.33
CA LEU A 176 -10.03 10.45 -3.87
C LEU A 176 -10.84 11.03 -5.04
N ASP A 177 -10.17 11.64 -6.02
CA ASP A 177 -10.80 12.22 -7.21
C ASP A 177 -11.48 11.14 -8.05
N SER A 178 -10.82 10.00 -8.22
CA SER A 178 -11.35 8.86 -8.98
C SER A 178 -12.65 8.34 -8.36
N ILE A 179 -12.68 8.14 -7.04
CA ILE A 179 -13.86 7.64 -6.34
C ILE A 179 -14.94 8.72 -6.27
N THR A 180 -14.57 9.97 -6.00
CA THR A 180 -15.49 11.11 -5.96
C THR A 180 -16.18 11.31 -7.31
N GLY A 181 -15.47 11.19 -8.42
CA GLY A 181 -16.05 11.26 -9.76
C GLY A 181 -17.13 10.20 -10.02
N LEU A 182 -16.99 9.01 -9.43
CA LEU A 182 -18.00 7.96 -9.49
C LEU A 182 -19.22 8.31 -8.62
N ILE A 183 -18.98 8.75 -7.37
CA ILE A 183 -20.04 9.11 -6.42
C ILE A 183 -20.88 10.28 -6.94
N ASN A 184 -20.24 11.29 -7.54
CA ASN A 184 -20.90 12.49 -8.08
C ASN A 184 -21.87 12.21 -9.25
N SER A 185 -21.91 10.98 -9.77
CA SER A 185 -23.00 10.57 -10.67
C SER A 185 -24.38 10.58 -10.00
N GLY A 186 -24.45 10.62 -8.66
CA GLY A 186 -25.69 10.63 -7.87
C GLY A 186 -26.38 9.28 -7.74
N LYS A 187 -25.86 8.25 -8.42
CA LYS A 187 -26.40 6.88 -8.43
C LYS A 187 -26.23 6.15 -7.10
N TYR A 188 -25.07 6.29 -6.46
CA TYR A 188 -24.70 5.43 -5.34
C TYR A 188 -25.20 5.97 -4.00
N LYS A 189 -25.89 5.11 -3.24
CA LYS A 189 -26.31 5.34 -1.84
C LYS A 189 -25.38 4.67 -0.84
N HIS A 190 -24.72 3.61 -1.27
CA HIS A 190 -23.78 2.84 -0.47
C HIS A 190 -22.44 2.72 -1.18
N VAL A 191 -21.35 2.91 -0.44
CA VAL A 191 -19.98 2.69 -0.90
C VAL A 191 -19.31 1.72 0.06
N PHE A 192 -19.01 0.53 -0.44
CA PHE A 192 -18.28 -0.49 0.29
C PHE A 192 -16.80 -0.39 -0.07
N MET A 193 -15.93 -0.25 0.93
CA MET A 193 -14.48 -0.20 0.73
C MET A 193 -13.84 -1.44 1.32
N CYS A 194 -13.28 -2.33 0.51
CA CYS A 194 -12.72 -3.58 1.01
C CYS A 194 -11.25 -3.77 0.63
N GLY A 195 -10.55 -4.48 1.49
CA GLY A 195 -9.16 -4.86 1.28
C GLY A 195 -8.65 -5.71 2.43
N MET A 196 -7.48 -6.29 2.24
CA MET A 196 -6.74 -6.98 3.30
C MET A 196 -5.36 -6.35 3.47
N SER A 197 -4.74 -6.50 4.64
CA SER A 197 -3.43 -5.93 4.91
C SER A 197 -3.40 -4.42 4.61
N SER A 198 -2.43 -3.94 3.82
CA SER A 198 -2.34 -2.56 3.34
C SER A 198 -3.58 -2.09 2.56
N GLY A 199 -4.27 -2.98 1.85
CA GLY A 199 -5.54 -2.66 1.18
C GLY A 199 -6.66 -2.44 2.19
N GLY A 200 -6.66 -3.21 3.30
CA GLY A 200 -7.58 -3.02 4.41
C GLY A 200 -7.37 -1.67 5.10
N TYR A 201 -6.11 -1.30 5.33
CA TYR A 201 -5.74 0.05 5.78
C TYR A 201 -6.29 1.13 4.84
N ALA A 202 -6.04 1.01 3.53
CA ALA A 202 -6.51 1.98 2.53
C ALA A 202 -8.04 2.11 2.54
N GLY A 203 -8.76 0.99 2.62
CA GLY A 203 -10.23 1.00 2.72
C GLY A 203 -10.73 1.82 3.90
N ILE A 204 -10.10 1.69 5.07
CA ILE A 204 -10.45 2.50 6.25
C ILE A 204 -10.07 3.97 6.02
N PHE A 205 -8.82 4.24 5.62
CA PHE A 205 -8.30 5.59 5.40
C PHE A 205 -9.14 6.42 4.40
N TYR A 206 -9.48 5.83 3.24
CA TYR A 206 -10.26 6.55 2.22
C TYR A 206 -11.73 6.68 2.59
N SER A 207 -12.33 5.71 3.29
CA SER A 207 -13.72 5.84 3.76
C SER A 207 -13.85 6.97 4.79
N GLU A 208 -12.85 7.14 5.66
CA GLU A 208 -12.76 8.25 6.58
C GLU A 208 -12.63 9.61 5.86
N LYS A 209 -11.96 9.70 4.70
CA LYS A 209 -11.89 10.97 3.94
C LYS A 209 -13.14 11.23 3.11
N LEU A 210 -13.68 10.21 2.44
CA LEU A 210 -14.80 10.37 1.52
C LEU A 210 -16.13 10.60 2.23
N SER A 211 -16.35 9.99 3.40
CA SER A 211 -17.60 10.18 4.16
C SER A 211 -17.79 11.61 4.68
N GLU A 212 -16.71 12.38 4.83
CA GLU A 212 -16.76 13.81 5.13
C GLU A 212 -17.22 14.62 3.91
N LEU A 213 -16.68 14.28 2.74
CA LEU A 213 -17.00 14.95 1.47
C LEU A 213 -18.41 14.62 0.97
N HIS A 214 -18.94 13.45 1.33
CA HIS A 214 -20.19 12.90 0.79
C HIS A 214 -21.16 12.48 1.90
N PRO A 215 -21.74 13.42 2.67
CA PRO A 215 -22.58 13.12 3.83
C PRO A 215 -23.89 12.39 3.49
N ALA A 216 -24.34 12.44 2.23
CA ALA A 216 -25.54 11.77 1.75
C ALA A 216 -25.32 10.30 1.36
N VAL A 217 -24.06 9.83 1.40
CA VAL A 217 -23.67 8.46 1.01
C VAL A 217 -23.21 7.71 2.25
N ASN A 218 -23.66 6.46 2.38
CA ASN A 218 -23.24 5.57 3.44
C ASN A 218 -21.95 4.85 3.04
N PHE A 219 -20.91 4.98 3.85
CA PHE A 219 -19.63 4.33 3.67
C PHE A 219 -19.47 3.18 4.67
N VAL A 220 -19.06 2.02 4.17
CA VAL A 220 -18.68 0.88 5.02
C VAL A 220 -17.34 0.36 4.56
N SER A 221 -16.32 0.41 5.42
CA SER A 221 -15.07 -0.29 5.14
C SER A 221 -15.09 -1.69 5.74
N LEU A 222 -14.67 -2.70 4.98
CA LEU A 222 -14.50 -4.07 5.44
C LEU A 222 -13.04 -4.48 5.24
N ALA A 223 -12.32 -4.63 6.35
CA ALA A 223 -10.87 -4.82 6.34
C ALA A 223 -10.48 -6.13 7.00
N ILE A 224 -9.59 -6.90 6.37
CA ILE A 224 -8.97 -8.11 6.94
C ILE A 224 -7.56 -7.78 7.39
N ASN A 225 -7.22 -8.04 8.67
CA ASN A 225 -5.90 -7.82 9.27
C ASN A 225 -5.24 -6.49 8.81
N PRO A 226 -5.92 -5.33 8.92
CA PRO A 226 -5.33 -4.06 8.53
C PRO A 226 -4.29 -3.62 9.56
N GLN A 227 -3.14 -3.12 9.10
CA GLN A 227 -2.17 -2.48 9.97
C GLN A 227 -2.57 -1.00 10.10
N THR A 228 -3.19 -0.68 11.24
CA THR A 228 -3.89 0.59 11.48
C THR A 228 -3.00 1.69 12.08
N GLY A 229 -1.78 1.31 12.47
CA GLY A 229 -0.76 2.17 13.06
C GLY A 229 0.56 2.11 12.29
N HIS A 230 1.05 3.28 11.89
CA HIS A 230 2.25 3.45 11.09
C HIS A 230 3.29 4.35 11.74
N ALA A 231 2.97 5.01 12.86
CA ALA A 231 3.97 5.77 13.60
C ALA A 231 5.16 4.91 14.09
N PRO A 232 6.37 5.50 14.21
CA PRO A 232 7.57 4.80 14.64
C PRO A 232 7.42 4.05 15.98
N GLU A 233 6.62 4.58 16.91
CA GLU A 233 6.31 3.96 18.20
C GLU A 233 5.59 2.62 18.05
N HIS A 234 4.67 2.48 17.09
CA HIS A 234 3.98 1.22 16.82
C HIS A 234 4.96 0.18 16.30
N ARG A 235 5.84 0.57 15.36
CA ARG A 235 6.90 -0.30 14.83
C ARG A 235 7.87 -0.73 15.93
N LYS A 236 8.26 0.20 16.80
CA LYS A 236 9.13 -0.08 17.95
C LYS A 236 8.48 -1.09 18.89
N PHE A 237 7.23 -0.85 19.29
CA PHE A 237 6.47 -1.75 20.15
C PHE A 237 6.41 -3.16 19.57
N LEU A 238 6.04 -3.29 18.29
CA LEU A 238 5.95 -4.58 17.60
C LEU A 238 7.31 -5.29 17.61
N ARG A 239 8.41 -4.62 17.25
CA ARG A 239 9.75 -5.23 17.22
C ARG A 239 10.25 -5.67 18.61
N GLU A 240 9.93 -4.90 19.65
CA GLU A 240 10.39 -5.19 21.02
C GLU A 240 9.52 -6.25 21.72
N SER A 241 8.21 -6.25 21.45
CA SER A 241 7.22 -7.04 22.20
C SER A 241 6.71 -8.27 21.45
N ILE A 242 6.81 -8.29 20.11
CA ILE A 242 6.25 -9.34 19.24
C ILE A 242 7.34 -9.81 18.27
N LYS A 243 7.87 -11.02 18.51
CA LYS A 243 9.06 -11.50 17.81
C LYS A 243 8.77 -12.28 16.52
N GLU A 244 7.54 -12.75 16.33
CA GLU A 244 7.15 -13.63 15.24
C GLU A 244 5.87 -13.12 14.56
N ASN A 245 5.65 -13.56 13.32
CA ASN A 245 4.41 -13.30 12.55
C ASN A 245 4.09 -11.81 12.32
N LEU A 246 5.12 -10.96 12.29
CA LEU A 246 4.94 -9.53 12.02
C LEU A 246 4.46 -9.29 10.58
N PRO A 247 3.46 -8.41 10.38
CA PRO A 247 3.07 -7.99 9.06
C PRO A 247 4.14 -7.11 8.40
N ALA A 248 4.00 -6.92 7.09
CA ALA A 248 4.72 -5.86 6.39
C ALA A 248 4.34 -4.50 6.98
N ILE A 249 5.28 -3.56 6.96
CA ILE A 249 5.10 -2.19 7.45
C ILE A 249 5.44 -1.21 6.33
N ILE A 250 4.82 -0.03 6.39
CA ILE A 250 5.23 1.11 5.55
C ILE A 250 6.69 1.50 5.84
N SER A 251 7.42 1.91 4.80
CA SER A 251 8.80 2.41 4.96
C SER A 251 8.81 3.73 5.73
N ASP A 252 9.89 3.99 6.48
CA ASP A 252 10.06 5.23 7.24
C ASP A 252 10.00 6.45 6.32
N ASP A 253 10.57 6.36 5.12
CA ASP A 253 10.54 7.44 4.13
C ASP A 253 9.13 7.78 3.64
N CYS A 254 8.32 6.77 3.40
CA CYS A 254 6.94 6.96 2.98
C CYS A 254 6.09 7.49 4.13
N TYR A 255 6.29 6.98 5.35
CA TYR A 255 5.65 7.49 6.55
C TYR A 255 5.98 8.96 6.77
N ASP A 256 7.25 9.33 6.80
CA ASP A 256 7.71 10.69 7.06
C ASP A 256 7.19 11.68 6.02
N ALA A 257 7.23 11.30 4.73
CA ALA A 257 6.74 12.12 3.63
C ALA A 257 5.23 12.43 3.76
N ARG A 258 4.49 11.57 4.47
CA ARG A 258 3.03 11.64 4.63
C ARG A 258 2.59 11.79 6.09
N SER A 259 3.52 12.09 6.99
CA SER A 259 3.24 12.25 8.42
C SER A 259 2.24 13.39 8.70
N HIS A 260 2.10 14.35 7.77
CA HIS A 260 1.10 15.41 7.80
C HIS A 260 -0.31 14.98 7.39
N ASP A 261 -0.48 13.82 6.74
CA ASP A 261 -1.77 13.33 6.23
C ASP A 261 -2.58 12.54 7.26
N GLU A 262 -2.10 12.47 8.51
CA GLU A 262 -2.61 11.62 9.59
C GLU A 262 -2.68 10.15 9.13
N THR A 263 -1.55 9.44 9.18
CA THR A 263 -1.47 8.06 8.67
C THR A 263 -1.86 6.99 9.69
N ASP A 264 -2.04 7.35 10.97
CA ASP A 264 -2.59 6.45 11.98
C ASP A 264 -4.11 6.53 12.01
N ILE A 265 -4.78 5.42 11.69
CA ILE A 265 -6.24 5.34 11.58
C ILE A 265 -6.94 5.78 12.88
N ARG A 266 -6.37 5.45 14.04
CA ARG A 266 -6.95 5.86 15.34
C ARG A 266 -7.03 7.37 15.45
N ASN A 267 -5.98 8.08 15.06
CA ASN A 267 -5.92 9.54 15.14
C ASN A 267 -6.89 10.18 14.15
N ILE A 268 -6.98 9.65 12.93
CA ILE A 268 -7.96 10.10 11.92
C ILE A 268 -9.38 10.05 12.49
N ILE A 269 -9.77 8.89 13.04
CA ILE A 269 -11.11 8.68 13.60
C ILE A 269 -11.39 9.65 14.75
N LEU A 270 -10.45 9.77 15.69
CA LEU A 270 -10.62 10.62 16.87
C LEU A 270 -10.70 12.12 16.50
N ASN A 271 -9.89 12.57 15.56
CA ASN A 271 -9.83 13.98 15.16
C ASN A 271 -11.07 14.41 14.35
N ARG A 272 -11.71 13.48 13.63
CA ARG A 272 -12.90 13.76 12.80
C ARG A 272 -14.21 13.55 13.52
N GLY A 273 -14.18 12.82 14.63
CA GLY A 273 -15.35 12.55 15.47
C GLY A 273 -16.31 11.52 14.88
N ASP A 274 -17.40 11.30 15.62
CA ASP A 274 -18.42 10.32 15.28
C ASP A 274 -19.18 10.72 14.00
N ARG A 275 -19.28 9.79 13.05
CA ARG A 275 -20.06 9.96 11.82
C ARG A 275 -21.12 8.87 11.68
N THR A 276 -22.35 9.29 11.35
CA THR A 276 -23.49 8.38 11.22
C THR A 276 -23.54 7.66 9.88
N ASN A 277 -22.90 8.22 8.85
CA ASN A 277 -22.82 7.65 7.50
C ASN A 277 -21.54 6.82 7.29
N LEU A 278 -20.84 6.41 8.35
CA LEU A 278 -19.59 5.67 8.26
C LEU A 278 -19.56 4.51 9.26
N LYS A 279 -19.12 3.35 8.79
CA LYS A 279 -18.82 2.18 9.63
C LYS A 279 -17.54 1.49 9.15
N HIS A 280 -16.80 0.91 10.09
CA HIS A 280 -15.66 0.06 9.82
C HIS A 280 -15.89 -1.32 10.44
N LYS A 281 -15.81 -2.38 9.62
CA LYS A 281 -15.77 -3.77 10.05
C LYS A 281 -14.33 -4.28 9.89
N ILE A 282 -13.71 -4.68 11.00
CA ILE A 282 -12.33 -5.16 11.02
C ILE A 282 -12.34 -6.64 11.41
N PHE A 283 -11.97 -7.51 10.49
CA PHE A 283 -11.82 -8.94 10.74
C PHE A 283 -10.36 -9.24 11.00
N TYR A 284 -10.03 -9.85 12.12
CA TYR A 284 -8.64 -10.05 12.49
C TYR A 284 -8.36 -11.37 13.21
N ASP A 285 -7.14 -11.87 13.08
CA ASP A 285 -6.66 -13.02 13.85
C ASP A 285 -6.28 -12.61 15.28
N SER A 286 -7.19 -12.87 16.21
CA SER A 286 -7.02 -12.58 17.64
C SER A 286 -5.96 -13.42 18.37
N LEU A 287 -5.42 -14.47 17.73
CA LEU A 287 -4.30 -15.24 18.27
C LEU A 287 -2.96 -14.85 17.63
N ASN A 288 -2.96 -13.97 16.62
CA ASN A 288 -1.76 -13.29 16.16
C ASN A 288 -1.63 -11.96 16.92
N ALA A 289 -0.61 -11.85 17.75
CA ALA A 289 -0.42 -10.70 18.62
C ALA A 289 -0.26 -9.36 17.85
N ALA A 290 0.31 -9.37 16.65
CA ALA A 290 0.46 -8.15 15.84
C ALA A 290 -0.89 -7.69 15.28
N GLU A 291 -1.71 -8.62 14.79
CA GLU A 291 -3.06 -8.29 14.28
C GLU A 291 -3.99 -7.86 15.42
N GLN A 292 -3.89 -8.54 16.57
CA GLN A 292 -4.60 -8.15 17.79
C GLN A 292 -4.22 -6.73 18.20
N TYR A 293 -2.94 -6.39 18.23
CA TYR A 293 -2.47 -5.05 18.56
C TYR A 293 -3.11 -3.97 17.66
N TYR A 294 -3.09 -4.17 16.34
CA TYR A 294 -3.67 -3.21 15.40
C TYR A 294 -5.20 -3.09 15.50
N ALA A 295 -5.91 -4.18 15.75
CA ALA A 295 -7.36 -4.15 15.97
C ALA A 295 -7.73 -3.47 17.30
N GLU A 296 -6.99 -3.76 18.38
CA GLU A 296 -7.22 -3.19 19.70
C GLU A 296 -6.97 -1.68 19.74
N MET A 297 -6.05 -1.17 18.91
CA MET A 297 -5.87 0.27 18.71
C MET A 297 -7.15 0.99 18.28
N LEU A 298 -8.14 0.31 17.70
CA LEU A 298 -9.40 0.90 17.26
C LEU A 298 -10.59 0.51 18.14
N THR A 299 -10.38 -0.31 19.17
CA THR A 299 -11.43 -0.77 20.06
C THR A 299 -12.01 0.39 20.88
N GLY A 300 -13.33 0.40 21.04
CA GLY A 300 -14.07 1.43 21.76
C GLY A 300 -14.44 2.65 20.92
N LEU A 301 -13.99 2.73 19.66
CA LEU A 301 -14.42 3.77 18.72
C LEU A 301 -15.79 3.39 18.15
N LYS A 302 -16.74 4.33 18.18
CA LYS A 302 -18.16 4.06 17.90
C LYS A 302 -18.43 3.54 16.49
N GLN A 303 -17.73 4.07 15.48
CA GLN A 303 -17.88 3.60 14.10
C GLN A 303 -17.11 2.31 13.80
N VAL A 304 -16.37 1.73 14.75
CA VAL A 304 -15.53 0.55 14.53
C VAL A 304 -16.13 -0.68 15.20
N ASN A 305 -16.39 -1.72 14.40
CA ASN A 305 -16.72 -3.06 14.86
C ASN A 305 -15.56 -3.99 14.52
N ALA A 306 -14.85 -4.46 15.55
CA ALA A 306 -13.77 -5.43 15.41
C ALA A 306 -14.29 -6.85 15.69
N PHE A 307 -14.04 -7.76 14.76
CA PHE A 307 -14.50 -9.15 14.76
C PHE A 307 -13.28 -10.08 14.91
N PRO A 308 -13.02 -10.60 16.13
CA PRO A 308 -11.91 -11.50 16.38
C PRO A 308 -12.19 -12.91 15.83
N HIS A 309 -11.20 -13.48 15.15
CA HIS A 309 -11.15 -14.89 14.78
C HIS A 309 -9.93 -15.54 15.46
N LYS A 310 -10.07 -16.77 15.96
CA LYS A 310 -8.99 -17.46 16.69
C LYS A 310 -8.24 -18.39 15.76
N LEU A 311 -7.27 -17.87 14.99
CA LEU A 311 -6.57 -18.66 13.96
C LEU A 311 -5.14 -19.01 14.36
N GLY A 312 -4.40 -18.07 14.94
CA GLY A 312 -3.01 -18.28 15.41
C GLY A 312 -2.02 -18.44 14.27
N MET A 313 -2.28 -17.76 13.16
CA MET A 313 -1.55 -17.88 11.90
C MET A 313 -0.62 -16.69 11.69
N ASN A 314 0.34 -16.83 10.77
CA ASN A 314 1.09 -15.66 10.29
C ASN A 314 0.15 -14.70 9.52
N HIS A 315 0.63 -13.49 9.27
CA HIS A 315 -0.16 -12.44 8.62
C HIS A 315 -0.81 -12.89 7.30
N PHE A 316 -0.04 -13.51 6.41
CA PHE A 316 -0.51 -13.94 5.10
C PHE A 316 -1.57 -15.05 5.21
N ASP A 317 -1.28 -16.11 5.96
CA ASP A 317 -2.19 -17.26 6.14
C ASP A 317 -3.47 -16.85 6.87
N GLY A 318 -3.37 -15.92 7.83
CA GLY A 318 -4.51 -15.32 8.50
C GLY A 318 -5.40 -14.53 7.55
N CYS A 319 -4.81 -13.68 6.68
CA CYS A 319 -5.55 -12.96 5.64
C CYS A 319 -6.29 -13.92 4.70
N MET A 320 -5.58 -14.93 4.19
CA MET A 320 -6.14 -15.95 3.28
C MET A 320 -7.29 -16.73 3.93
N THR A 321 -7.12 -17.14 5.18
CA THR A 321 -8.14 -17.92 5.90
C THR A 321 -9.38 -17.09 6.15
N LEU A 322 -9.23 -15.83 6.60
CA LEU A 322 -10.36 -14.92 6.78
C LEU A 322 -11.08 -14.61 5.46
N PHE A 323 -10.33 -14.43 4.37
CA PHE A 323 -10.89 -14.26 3.04
C PHE A 323 -11.72 -15.48 2.62
N ASN A 324 -11.20 -16.69 2.82
CA ASN A 324 -11.91 -17.95 2.50
C ASN A 324 -13.11 -18.23 3.43
N LEU A 325 -13.20 -17.56 4.58
CA LEU A 325 -14.40 -17.56 5.43
C LEU A 325 -15.47 -16.57 4.94
N ASP A 326 -15.27 -15.95 3.78
CA ASP A 326 -16.19 -15.02 3.14
C ASP A 326 -16.61 -13.84 4.03
N VAL A 327 -15.73 -13.41 4.95
CA VAL A 327 -16.07 -12.38 5.96
C VAL A 327 -16.45 -11.04 5.31
N ILE A 328 -15.81 -10.71 4.18
CA ILE A 328 -16.11 -9.49 3.41
C ILE A 328 -17.46 -9.61 2.71
N SER A 329 -17.69 -10.68 1.95
CA SER A 329 -18.93 -10.92 1.22
C SER A 329 -20.14 -10.95 2.16
N ASN A 330 -20.03 -11.70 3.25
CA ASN A 330 -21.05 -11.77 4.29
C ASN A 330 -21.27 -10.41 4.98
N GLY A 331 -20.19 -9.67 5.25
CA GLY A 331 -20.29 -8.34 5.85
C GLY A 331 -21.00 -7.33 4.95
N ILE A 332 -20.84 -7.42 3.62
CA ILE A 332 -21.55 -6.57 2.65
C ILE A 332 -23.04 -6.94 2.61
N LEU A 333 -23.37 -8.24 2.54
CA LEU A 333 -24.76 -8.71 2.49
C LEU A 333 -25.53 -8.32 3.76
N GLU A 334 -24.90 -8.41 4.92
CA GLU A 334 -25.48 -7.96 6.19
C GLU A 334 -25.86 -6.47 6.13
N GLU A 335 -25.00 -5.61 5.59
CA GLU A 335 -25.30 -4.17 5.44
C GLU A 335 -26.38 -3.88 4.40
N LEU A 336 -26.56 -4.77 3.43
CA LEU A 336 -27.64 -4.69 2.45
C LEU A 336 -28.94 -5.36 2.91
N GLY A 337 -28.96 -6.01 4.08
CA GLY A 337 -30.10 -6.78 4.57
C GLY A 337 -30.37 -8.07 3.77
N GLY A 338 -29.36 -8.60 3.06
CA GLY A 338 -29.44 -9.84 2.30
C GLY A 338 -29.08 -11.10 3.11
N GLU A 339 -29.45 -12.27 2.59
CA GLU A 339 -29.02 -13.56 3.15
C GLU A 339 -27.54 -13.85 2.84
N LYS A 340 -26.86 -14.63 3.70
CA LYS A 340 -25.44 -15.00 3.51
C LYS A 340 -25.22 -15.74 2.19
N LEU A 341 -24.22 -15.34 1.42
CA LEU A 341 -23.77 -16.08 0.24
C LEU A 341 -22.88 -17.25 0.68
N ASN A 342 -23.11 -18.42 0.09
CA ASN A 342 -22.11 -19.48 0.08
C ASN A 342 -21.36 -19.41 -1.27
N LEU A 343 -20.09 -18.99 -1.25
CA LEU A 343 -19.29 -18.76 -2.46
C LEU A 343 -18.48 -19.98 -2.92
N ASP A 344 -18.81 -21.19 -2.43
CA ASP A 344 -18.21 -22.48 -2.83
C ASP A 344 -18.20 -22.76 -4.36
N TYR A 345 -18.78 -21.89 -5.20
CA TYR A 345 -18.97 -22.07 -6.64
C TYR A 345 -18.24 -21.05 -7.55
N ILE A 346 -17.40 -20.14 -7.04
CA ILE A 346 -16.72 -19.12 -7.86
C ILE A 346 -15.20 -19.21 -7.69
N TYR A 347 -14.59 -20.30 -8.17
CA TYR A 347 -13.15 -20.40 -8.43
C TYR A 347 -12.86 -21.17 -9.72
#